data_AF-A0A2H5ZB91-F1
#
_entry.id   AF-A0A2H5ZB91-F1
#
_cell.length_a   1.000
_cell.length_b   1.000
_cell.length_c   1.000
_cell.angle_alpha   90.00
_cell.angle_beta   90.00
_cell.angle_gamma   90.00
#
_symmetry.space_group_name_H-M   'P 1'
#
loop_
_entity.id
_entity.type
_entity.pdbx_description
1 polymer ?
#
loop_
_entity_poly.entity_id
_entity_poly.type
_entity_poly.pdbx_seq_one_letter_code
_entity_poly.pdbx_strand_id
1 'polypeptide(L)' 'MRRPVICPECALRFTSARSRTYCPSCHKLVEPLPAGDDS' A
#
# COMPACT_ATOMS: atom_id res chain seq x y z
N MET A 1 -1.62 4.61 -12.33
CA MET A 1 -0.51 5.15 -11.51
C MET A 1 -0.29 4.20 -10.33
N ARG A 2 0.96 3.94 -9.92
CA ARG A 2 1.26 3.12 -8.73
C ARG A 2 1.33 4.02 -7.50
N ARG A 3 0.68 3.63 -6.41
CA ARG A 3 0.65 4.35 -5.13
C ARG A 3 1.55 3.66 -4.10
N PRO A 4 2.22 4.41 -3.21
CA PRO A 4 3.00 3.83 -2.13
C PRO A 4 2.10 3.13 -1.12
N VAL A 5 2.56 1.98 -0.62
CA VAL A 5 1.90 1.16 0.38
C VAL A 5 2.91 0.85 1.47
N ILE A 6 2.49 0.99 2.73
CA ILE A 6 3.28 0.58 3.90
C ILE A 6 2.46 -0.47 4.63
N CYS A 7 2.98 -1.69 4.76
CA CYS A 7 2.30 -2.72 5.52
C CYS A 7 2.44 -2.44 7.02
N PRO A 8 1.34 -2.32 7.79
CA PRO A 8 1.40 -2.04 9.24
C PRO A 8 1.97 -3.21 10.05
N GLU A 9 1.88 -4.42 9.52
CA GLU A 9 2.28 -5.65 10.24
C GLU A 9 3.78 -5.90 10.20
N CYS A 10 4.42 -5.60 9.06
CA CYS A 10 5.83 -5.92 8.82
C CYS A 10 6.67 -4.71 8.37
N ALA A 11 6.08 -3.51 8.37
CA ALA A 11 6.68 -2.25 7.94
C ALA A 11 7.24 -2.24 6.50
N LEU A 12 6.91 -3.24 5.68
CA LEU A 12 7.40 -3.33 4.30
C LEU A 12 6.80 -2.21 3.44
N ARG A 13 7.67 -1.53 2.70
CA ARG A 13 7.30 -0.47 1.76
C ARG A 13 7.33 -1.01 0.33
N PHE A 14 6.25 -0.82 -0.40
CA PHE A 14 6.15 -1.22 -1.81
C PHE A 14 5.16 -0.31 -2.55
N THR A 15 4.96 -0.54 -3.86
CA THR A 15 3.99 0.23 -4.65
C THR A 15 2.94 -0.69 -5.25
N SER A 16 1.69 -0.21 -5.34
CA SER A 16 0.58 -0.95 -5.95
C SER A 16 -0.28 -0.04 -6.82
N ALA A 17 -0.78 -0.56 -7.94
CA ALA A 17 -1.72 0.14 -8.80
C ALA A 17 -3.19 -0.06 -8.38
N ARG A 18 -3.45 -0.94 -7.41
CA ARG A 18 -4.80 -1.29 -6.93
C ARG A 18 -5.11 -0.55 -5.64
N SER A 19 -6.37 -0.19 -5.42
CA SER A 19 -6.85 0.42 -4.17
C SER A 19 -6.77 -0.52 -2.96
N ARG A 20 -6.64 -1.83 -3.18
CA ARG A 20 -6.41 -2.87 -2.17
C ARG A 20 -5.40 -3.88 -2.70
N THR A 21 -4.45 -4.28 -1.87
CA THR A 21 -3.40 -5.22 -2.28
C THR A 21 -2.96 -6.09 -1.11
N TYR A 22 -2.36 -7.24 -1.39
CA TYR A 22 -1.73 -8.05 -0.37
C TYR A 22 -0.27 -7.65 -0.20
N CYS A 23 0.21 -7.64 1.05
CA CYS A 23 1.62 -7.46 1.34
C CYS A 23 2.40 -8.70 0.82
N PRO A 24 3.47 -8.53 0.03
CA PRO A 24 4.23 -9.67 -0.51
C PRO A 24 5.07 -10.42 0.54
N SER A 25 5.23 -9.86 1.75
CA SER A 25 5.96 -10.51 2.84
C SER A 25 5.05 -11.29 3.78
N CYS A 26 3.98 -10.67 4.29
CA CYS A 26 3.10 -11.29 5.29
C CYS A 26 1.73 -11.71 4.75
N HIS A 27 1.46 -11.49 3.45
CA HIS A 27 0.19 -11.80 2.78
C HIS A 27 -1.07 -11.25 3.47
N LYS A 28 -0.92 -10.17 4.25
CA LYS A 28 -2.04 -9.43 4.83
C LYS A 28 -2.60 -8.42 3.83
N LEU A 29 -3.92 -8.23 3.88
CA LEU A 29 -4.59 -7.22 3.06
C LEU A 29 -4.23 -5.82 3.58
N VAL A 30 -3.79 -4.95 2.68
CA VAL A 30 -3.38 -3.58 2.98
C VAL A 30 -3.90 -2.61 1.93
N GLU A 31 -4.05 -1.35 2.33
CA GLU A 31 -4.54 -0.26 1.48
C GLU A 31 -3.38 0.71 1.17
N PRO A 32 -3.19 1.13 -0.09
CA PRO A 32 -2.21 2.16 -0.43
C PRO A 32 -2.53 3.48 0.25
N LEU A 33 -1.48 4.26 0.51
CA LEU A 33 -1.65 5.62 0.97
C LEU A 33 -2.48 6.41 -0.04
N PRO A 34 -3.38 7.29 0.42
CA PRO A 34 -4.07 8.21 -0.48
C PRO A 34 -3.00 8.96 -1.27
N ALA A 35 -3.16 9.04 -2.59
CA ALA A 35 -2.49 10.10 -3.31
C ALA A 35 -3.07 11.37 -2.70
N GLY A 36 -2.26 12.16 -2.00
CA GLY A 36 -2.73 13.41 -1.42
C GLY A 36 -3.36 14.22 -2.54
N ASP A 37 -4.69 14.30 -2.53
CA ASP A 37 -5.39 15.43 -3.11
C ASP A 37 -5.01 16.59 -2.19
N ASP A 38 -3.95 17.30 -2.60
CA ASP A 38 -3.67 18.66 -2.18
C ASP A 38 -4.94 19.46 -2.53
N SER A 39 -5.68 19.86 -1.50
CA SER A 39 -6.92 20.62 -1.61
C SER A 39 -6.73 22.00 -1.01
#